data_AF-A0A1H4CIH0-F1
#
_entry.id   AF-A0A1H4CIH0-F1
#
_cell.length_a   1.000
_cell.length_b   1.000
_cell.length_c   1.000
_cell.angle_alpha   90.00
_cell.angle_beta   90.00
_cell.angle_gamma   90.00
#
_symmetry.space_group_name_H-M   'P 1'
#
loop_
_entity.id
_entity.type
_entity.pdbx_description
1 polymer ?
#
loop_
_entity_poly.entity_id
_entity_poly.type
_entity_poly.pdbx_seq_one_letter_code
_entity_poly.pdbx_strand_id
1 'polypeptide(L)'
;MRILLTFVLFLNLISAFAQNNDSLVYEFGDKLKVYKDLNSQTFRIKKNDKKVVFKKLKFIEHLGEYLQVLDKNNIPFYINNKGKKKKKVNITLALCGTVPNYVYEIVEKNESYYLTENENFYDYEDKIPPKIIDSIEVKGIDKINFPNNENKIEFDENSFVFNHTEVFPHALIIQKGKKQGVLYQGKLTFYDEVTYDSGLLKVKINNQLGYYGITKARYKELETFIFGLAKFKTFDNRSGYVDSNGKEYYK
;
A
#
# COMPACT_ATOMS: atom_id res chain seq x y z
N MET A 1 12.18 26.22 -54.34
CA MET A 1 11.57 26.74 -53.09
C MET A 1 10.61 25.76 -52.40
N ARG A 2 9.73 25.03 -53.11
CA ARG A 2 8.83 24.04 -52.50
C ARG A 2 9.54 22.89 -51.77
N ILE A 3 10.61 22.33 -52.34
CA ILE A 3 11.35 21.19 -51.75
C ILE A 3 12.04 21.56 -50.42
N LEU A 4 12.53 22.81 -50.29
CA LEU A 4 13.18 23.28 -49.07
C LEU A 4 12.17 23.46 -47.92
N LEU A 5 10.94 23.91 -48.23
CA LEU A 5 9.87 24.04 -47.24
C LEU A 5 9.42 22.67 -46.72
N THR A 6 9.34 21.65 -47.58
CA THR A 6 8.98 20.28 -47.20
C THR A 6 10.04 19.66 -46.28
N PHE A 7 11.33 19.92 -46.54
CA PHE A 7 12.44 19.41 -45.73
C PHE A 7 12.48 20.04 -44.32
N VAL A 8 12.20 21.34 -44.21
CA VAL A 8 12.12 22.05 -42.91
C VAL A 8 10.90 21.60 -42.10
N LEU A 9 9.76 21.29 -42.74
CA LEU A 9 8.59 20.73 -42.05
C LEU A 9 8.84 19.31 -41.52
N PHE A 10 9.59 18.48 -42.25
CA PHE A 10 9.99 17.14 -41.78
C PHE A 10 10.96 17.20 -40.59
N LEU A 11 11.89 18.15 -40.56
CA LEU A 11 12.82 18.33 -39.44
C LEU A 11 12.13 18.79 -38.14
N ASN A 12 11.06 19.59 -38.24
CA ASN A 12 10.27 20.03 -37.08
C ASN A 12 9.36 18.93 -36.52
N LEU A 13 8.92 17.97 -37.35
CA LEU A 13 8.17 16.82 -36.87
C LEU A 13 9.05 15.88 -36.02
N ILE A 14 10.32 15.69 -36.39
CA ILE A 14 11.23 14.77 -35.67
C ILE A 14 11.60 15.32 -34.28
N SER A 15 11.72 16.65 -34.13
CA SER A 15 12.02 17.29 -32.84
C SER A 15 10.84 17.28 -31.86
N ALA A 16 9.59 17.22 -32.35
CA ALA A 16 8.40 17.05 -31.50
C ALA A 16 8.30 15.64 -30.89
N PHE A 17 8.77 14.60 -31.59
CA PHE A 17 8.81 13.22 -31.07
C PHE A 17 10.00 12.91 -30.15
N ALA A 18 10.97 13.82 -30.02
CA ALA A 18 12.18 13.63 -29.23
C ALA A 18 12.12 14.28 -27.83
N GLN A 19 10.98 14.84 -27.41
CA GLN A 19 10.81 15.29 -26.04
C GLN A 19 10.71 14.07 -25.12
N ASN A 20 11.77 13.83 -24.34
CA ASN A 20 11.76 12.84 -23.27
C ASN A 20 10.73 13.28 -22.23
N ASN A 21 9.52 12.70 -22.29
CA ASN A 21 8.44 12.87 -21.31
C ASN A 21 8.77 12.08 -20.02
N ASP A 22 9.94 12.36 -19.45
CA ASP A 22 10.37 11.77 -18.20
C ASP A 22 10.05 12.73 -17.06
N SER A 23 9.33 12.24 -16.05
CA SER A 23 9.15 12.98 -14.80
C SER A 23 10.21 12.54 -13.80
N LEU A 24 10.93 13.47 -13.17
CA LEU A 24 11.65 13.17 -11.94
C LEU A 24 10.62 12.76 -10.88
N VAL A 25 10.84 11.63 -10.22
CA VAL A 25 9.97 11.14 -9.15
C VAL A 25 10.54 11.57 -7.80
N TYR A 26 11.83 11.28 -7.55
CA TYR A 26 12.58 11.76 -6.38
C TYR A 26 14.09 11.54 -6.55
N GLU A 27 14.85 12.18 -5.67
CA GLU A 27 16.30 11.97 -5.48
C GLU A 27 16.56 11.07 -4.28
N PHE A 28 17.62 10.25 -4.36
CA PHE A 28 17.91 9.24 -3.34
C PHE A 28 19.41 8.95 -3.26
N GLY A 29 19.90 8.75 -2.04
CA GLY A 29 21.28 8.32 -1.78
C GLY A 29 22.36 9.21 -2.40
N ASP A 30 23.48 8.59 -2.78
CA ASP A 30 24.63 9.25 -3.38
C ASP A 30 24.37 9.59 -4.85
N LYS A 31 23.63 10.70 -5.06
CA LYS A 31 23.34 11.33 -6.35
C LYS A 31 22.59 10.41 -7.32
N LEU A 32 21.66 9.61 -6.80
CA LEU A 32 20.73 8.85 -7.64
C LEU A 32 19.45 9.63 -7.84
N LYS A 33 18.91 9.58 -9.06
CA LYS A 33 17.63 10.17 -9.41
C LYS A 33 16.76 9.16 -10.11
N VAL A 34 15.52 9.04 -9.65
CA VAL A 34 14.51 8.14 -10.19
C VAL A 34 13.64 8.93 -11.16
N TYR A 35 13.56 8.46 -12.40
CA TYR A 35 12.68 9.05 -13.41
C TYR A 35 11.61 8.05 -13.81
N LYS A 36 10.39 8.54 -14.01
CA LYS A 36 9.28 7.80 -14.61
C LYS A 36 9.13 8.24 -16.07
N ASP A 37 9.26 7.28 -16.97
CA ASP A 37 8.90 7.46 -18.38
C ASP A 37 7.37 7.42 -18.47
N LEU A 38 6.75 8.54 -18.85
CA LEU A 38 5.29 8.67 -18.90
C LEU A 38 4.67 7.89 -20.06
N ASN A 39 5.42 7.59 -21.11
CA ASN A 39 4.94 6.82 -22.25
C ASN A 39 4.88 5.33 -21.92
N SER A 40 5.97 4.78 -21.36
CA SER A 40 6.04 3.36 -21.03
C SER A 40 5.54 3.03 -19.61
N GLN A 41 5.29 4.05 -18.78
CA GLN A 41 4.98 3.90 -17.35
C GLN A 41 6.03 3.08 -16.59
N THR A 42 7.28 3.08 -17.06
CA THR A 42 8.41 2.41 -16.41
C THR A 42 9.36 3.41 -15.76
N PHE A 43 10.21 2.93 -14.88
CA PHE A 43 11.19 3.74 -14.17
C PHE A 43 12.61 3.46 -14.66
N ARG A 44 13.46 4.49 -14.56
CA ARG A 44 14.90 4.40 -14.75
C ARG A 44 15.61 5.16 -13.62
N ILE A 45 16.82 4.75 -13.31
CA ILE A 45 17.63 5.37 -12.26
C ILE A 45 18.91 5.89 -12.91
N LYS A 46 19.21 7.17 -12.70
CA LYS A 46 20.48 7.79 -13.12
C LYS A 46 21.35 8.08 -11.91
N LYS A 47 22.66 7.91 -12.06
CA LYS A 47 23.68 8.38 -11.11
C LYS A 47 24.40 9.60 -11.67
N ASN A 48 24.57 10.64 -10.85
CA ASN A 48 25.24 11.90 -11.20
C ASN A 48 24.66 12.57 -12.45
N ASP A 49 23.34 12.48 -12.66
CA ASP A 49 22.60 12.97 -13.84
C ASP A 49 23.04 12.42 -15.22
N LYS A 50 24.10 11.61 -15.26
CA LYS A 50 24.76 11.17 -16.50
C LYS A 50 24.55 9.69 -16.79
N LYS A 51 24.76 8.82 -15.80
CA LYS A 51 24.83 7.37 -16.01
C LYS A 51 23.52 6.69 -15.64
N VAL A 52 22.79 6.15 -16.62
CA VAL A 52 21.67 5.23 -16.34
C VAL A 52 22.23 3.94 -15.75
N VAL A 53 21.87 3.65 -14.50
CA VAL A 53 22.30 2.44 -13.77
C VAL A 53 21.24 1.34 -13.79
N PHE A 54 19.96 1.71 -13.86
CA PHE A 54 18.84 0.80 -14.02
C PHE A 54 17.83 1.38 -15.01
N LYS A 55 17.20 0.52 -15.82
CA LYS A 55 16.26 0.89 -16.89
C LYS A 55 15.07 -0.05 -16.95
N LYS A 56 13.93 0.46 -17.43
CA LYS A 56 12.69 -0.33 -17.65
C LYS A 56 12.26 -1.10 -16.40
N LEU A 57 12.36 -0.46 -15.23
CA LEU A 57 11.82 -1.01 -13.98
C LEU A 57 10.30 -0.82 -14.01
N LYS A 58 9.54 -1.86 -13.67
CA LYS A 58 8.07 -1.81 -13.66
C LYS A 58 7.51 -1.17 -12.40
N PHE A 59 8.24 -1.29 -11.29
CA PHE A 59 7.85 -0.82 -9.96
C PHE A 59 9.06 -0.27 -9.22
N ILE A 60 8.82 0.73 -8.38
CA ILE A 60 9.79 1.26 -7.42
C ILE A 60 9.07 1.74 -6.16
N GLU A 61 9.62 1.40 -5.01
CA GLU A 61 9.14 1.82 -3.68
C GLU A 61 10.35 2.24 -2.83
N HIS A 62 10.21 3.32 -2.07
CA HIS A 62 11.28 3.86 -1.25
C HIS A 62 11.23 3.29 0.17
N LEU A 63 12.32 2.64 0.58
CA LEU A 63 12.43 1.84 1.80
C LEU A 63 13.61 2.35 2.67
N GLY A 64 13.52 3.58 3.18
CA GLY A 64 14.61 4.20 3.93
C GLY A 64 15.89 4.32 3.09
N GLU A 65 16.95 3.60 3.44
CA GLU A 65 18.21 3.59 2.66
C GLU A 65 18.20 2.69 1.41
N TYR A 66 17.04 2.14 1.06
CA TYR A 66 16.88 1.21 -0.06
C TYR A 66 15.73 1.59 -0.96
N LEU A 67 15.75 1.09 -2.20
CA LEU A 67 14.60 1.04 -3.09
C LEU A 67 14.24 -0.42 -3.31
N GLN A 68 12.98 -0.81 -3.12
CA GLN A 68 12.46 -2.07 -3.67
C GLN A 68 12.06 -1.81 -5.11
N VAL A 69 12.46 -2.70 -6.01
CA VAL A 69 12.17 -2.57 -7.43
C VAL A 69 11.74 -3.89 -8.04
N LEU A 70 10.98 -3.79 -9.12
CA LEU A 70 10.66 -4.89 -10.01
C LEU A 70 11.26 -4.60 -11.40
N ASP A 71 12.13 -5.46 -11.92
CA ASP A 71 12.64 -5.26 -13.29
C ASP A 71 11.64 -5.64 -14.38
N LYS A 72 12.07 -5.47 -15.64
CA LYS A 72 11.33 -5.86 -16.84
C LYS A 72 10.89 -7.33 -16.87
N ASN A 73 11.57 -8.21 -16.13
CA ASN A 73 11.32 -9.65 -16.07
C ASN A 73 10.58 -10.06 -14.78
N ASN A 74 10.05 -9.09 -14.03
CA ASN A 74 9.39 -9.32 -12.74
C ASN A 74 10.26 -10.01 -11.69
N ILE A 75 11.56 -9.70 -11.69
CA ILE A 75 12.46 -10.16 -10.64
C ILE A 75 12.57 -9.04 -9.60
N PRO A 76 12.06 -9.24 -8.37
CA PRO A 76 12.21 -8.25 -7.32
C PRO A 76 13.66 -8.21 -6.80
N PHE A 77 14.14 -7.03 -6.49
CA PHE A 77 15.40 -6.82 -5.76
C PHE A 77 15.42 -5.45 -5.10
N TYR A 78 16.49 -5.19 -4.36
CA TYR A 78 16.69 -3.93 -3.67
C TYR A 78 17.89 -3.18 -4.23
N ILE A 79 17.86 -1.85 -4.16
CA ILE A 79 18.96 -0.97 -4.54
C ILE A 79 19.30 -0.11 -3.34
N ASN A 80 20.54 -0.14 -2.85
CA ASN A 80 20.93 0.72 -1.73
C ASN A 80 21.26 2.16 -2.17
N ASN A 81 21.46 3.05 -1.21
CA ASN A 81 21.86 4.46 -1.41
C ASN A 81 23.11 4.68 -2.28
N LYS A 82 23.96 3.67 -2.52
CA LYS A 82 25.13 3.73 -3.41
C LYS A 82 24.83 3.25 -4.84
N GLY A 83 23.62 2.77 -5.11
CA GLY A 83 23.18 2.25 -6.40
C GLY A 83 23.53 0.77 -6.62
N LYS A 84 23.82 0.01 -5.55
CA LYS A 84 24.18 -1.41 -5.64
C LYS A 84 22.96 -2.30 -5.41
N LYS A 85 22.82 -3.34 -6.25
CA LYS A 85 21.79 -4.37 -6.11
C LYS A 85 22.01 -5.20 -4.83
N LYS A 86 20.92 -5.49 -4.11
CA LYS A 86 20.85 -6.30 -2.89
C LYS A 86 19.70 -7.30 -3.00
N LYS A 87 19.89 -8.49 -2.44
CA LYS A 87 18.87 -9.56 -2.42
C LYS A 87 17.94 -9.48 -1.21
N LYS A 88 18.47 -9.01 -0.09
CA LYS A 88 17.76 -8.80 1.17
C LYS A 88 18.22 -7.48 1.76
N VAL A 89 17.35 -6.87 2.55
CA VAL A 89 17.59 -5.63 3.26
C VAL A 89 17.10 -5.79 4.68
N ASN A 90 17.77 -5.11 5.61
CA ASN A 90 17.24 -4.86 6.94
C ASN A 90 16.96 -3.36 6.99
N ILE A 91 15.71 -3.00 7.21
CA ILE A 91 15.29 -1.60 7.28
C ILE A 91 15.30 -1.24 8.75
N THR A 92 16.20 -0.33 9.12
CA THR A 92 16.20 0.29 10.43
C THR A 92 15.80 1.74 10.22
N LEU A 93 14.69 2.13 10.84
CA LEU A 93 14.22 3.51 10.82
C LEU A 93 14.14 3.98 12.26
N ALA A 94 14.67 5.18 12.51
CA ALA A 94 14.58 5.85 13.79
C ALA A 94 13.50 6.92 13.69
N LEU A 95 12.49 6.85 14.55
CA LEU A 95 11.51 7.91 14.71
C LEU A 95 11.93 8.73 15.92
N CYS A 96 11.95 10.04 15.74
CA CYS A 96 12.12 10.98 16.84
C CYS A 96 10.91 11.91 16.85
N GLY A 97 10.40 12.20 18.04
CA GLY A 97 9.25 13.06 18.23
C GLY A 97 8.25 12.48 19.20
N THR A 98 7.44 13.39 19.72
CA THR A 98 6.26 13.06 20.51
C THR A 98 5.11 12.86 19.53
N VAL A 99 4.41 11.72 19.62
CA VAL A 99 3.27 11.40 18.75
C VAL A 99 2.01 11.14 19.57
N PRO A 100 0.82 11.43 19.02
CA PRO A 100 -0.44 11.06 19.62
C PRO A 100 -0.54 9.54 19.82
N ASN A 101 -1.19 9.16 20.91
CA ASN A 101 -1.56 7.79 21.22
C ASN A 101 -3.08 7.67 21.15
N TYR A 102 -3.56 6.66 20.44
CA TYR A 102 -4.98 6.41 20.25
C TYR A 102 -5.39 5.12 20.93
N VAL A 103 -6.54 5.18 21.60
CA VAL A 103 -7.25 4.05 22.18
C VAL A 103 -8.60 3.95 21.51
N TYR A 104 -8.86 2.82 20.85
CA TYR A 104 -10.16 2.50 20.29
C TYR A 104 -10.80 1.38 21.09
N GLU A 105 -12.11 1.52 21.35
CA GLU A 105 -12.87 0.53 22.11
C GLU A 105 -14.25 0.29 21.48
N ILE A 106 -14.71 -0.96 21.58
CA ILE A 106 -16.06 -1.36 21.17
C ILE A 106 -16.92 -1.45 22.42
N VAL A 107 -17.89 -0.55 22.54
CA VAL A 107 -18.79 -0.46 23.70
C VAL A 107 -20.20 -0.89 23.31
N GLU A 108 -20.75 -1.89 23.98
CA GLU A 108 -22.15 -2.30 23.80
C GLU A 108 -23.07 -1.49 24.72
N LYS A 109 -24.07 -0.81 24.15
CA LYS A 109 -25.09 -0.06 24.90
C LYS A 109 -26.36 0.07 24.07
N ASN A 110 -27.54 -0.02 24.71
CA ASN A 110 -28.84 0.22 24.06
C ASN A 110 -29.01 -0.54 22.73
N GLU A 111 -28.75 -1.85 22.73
CA GLU A 111 -28.85 -2.71 21.53
C GLU A 111 -27.94 -2.30 20.35
N SER A 112 -26.89 -1.50 20.62
CA SER A 112 -25.92 -1.05 19.63
C SER A 112 -24.49 -1.25 20.14
N TYR A 113 -23.58 -1.56 19.22
CA TYR A 113 -22.15 -1.42 19.41
C TYR A 113 -21.74 -0.02 18.97
N TYR A 114 -20.95 0.66 19.80
CA TYR A 114 -20.34 1.95 19.52
C TYR A 114 -18.83 1.77 19.41
N LEU A 115 -18.25 2.31 18.35
CA LEU A 115 -16.80 2.45 18.24
C LEU A 115 -16.40 3.80 18.80
N THR A 116 -15.61 3.79 19.88
CA THR A 116 -15.07 5.00 20.49
C THR A 116 -13.60 5.18 20.12
N GLU A 117 -13.16 6.43 20.11
CA GLU A 117 -11.79 6.88 19.89
C GLU A 117 -11.42 7.83 21.02
N ASN A 118 -10.29 7.58 21.67
CA ASN A 118 -9.69 8.47 22.65
C ASN A 118 -8.22 8.73 22.29
N GLU A 119 -7.81 10.00 22.20
CA GLU A 119 -6.41 10.40 22.04
C GLU A 119 -5.89 10.81 23.40
N ASN A 120 -5.08 9.96 24.04
CA ASN A 120 -4.74 10.11 25.47
C ASN A 120 -3.37 10.72 25.73
N PHE A 121 -2.59 11.04 24.69
CA PHE A 121 -1.24 11.57 24.87
C PHE A 121 -1.27 13.07 25.21
N TYR A 122 -2.10 13.86 24.50
CA TYR A 122 -2.24 15.29 24.76
C TYR A 122 -3.39 15.65 25.72
N ASP A 123 -4.04 14.65 26.31
CA ASP A 123 -5.26 14.85 27.11
C ASP A 123 -5.05 15.24 28.59
N TYR A 124 -3.88 15.77 28.97
CA TYR A 124 -3.62 16.39 30.28
C TYR A 124 -4.43 15.84 31.48
N GLU A 125 -4.35 14.53 31.74
CA GLU A 125 -5.11 13.74 32.75
C GLU A 125 -6.51 13.22 32.32
N ASP A 126 -6.67 12.71 31.09
CA ASP A 126 -7.91 12.07 30.58
C ASP A 126 -9.17 12.98 30.69
N LYS A 127 -8.98 14.29 30.44
CA LYS A 127 -10.05 15.29 30.63
C LYS A 127 -11.02 15.35 29.45
N ILE A 128 -10.65 14.82 28.29
CA ILE A 128 -11.47 14.78 27.09
C ILE A 128 -12.14 13.40 27.02
N PRO A 129 -13.49 13.34 27.06
CA PRO A 129 -14.18 12.06 26.97
C PRO A 129 -13.99 11.43 25.58
N PRO A 130 -13.98 10.07 25.48
CA PRO A 130 -13.89 9.38 24.21
C PRO A 130 -15.01 9.80 23.23
N LYS A 131 -14.64 9.99 21.97
CA LYS A 131 -15.55 10.33 20.88
C LYS A 131 -16.12 9.06 20.25
N ILE A 132 -17.43 9.03 20.00
CA ILE A 132 -18.05 7.99 19.16
C ILE A 132 -17.76 8.32 17.69
N ILE A 133 -17.19 7.36 16.95
CA ILE A 133 -16.83 7.55 15.54
C ILE A 133 -17.61 6.64 14.58
N ASP A 134 -18.18 5.55 15.08
CA ASP A 134 -19.04 4.65 14.30
C ASP A 134 -20.01 3.92 15.24
N SER A 135 -21.10 3.36 14.70
CA SER A 135 -22.06 2.57 15.45
C SER A 135 -22.77 1.54 14.58
N ILE A 136 -23.13 0.40 15.16
CA ILE A 136 -23.90 -0.64 14.49
C ILE A 136 -24.87 -1.33 15.46
N GLU A 137 -26.08 -1.63 15.00
CA GLU A 137 -27.05 -2.42 15.79
C GLU A 137 -26.50 -3.82 16.09
N VAL A 138 -26.72 -4.30 17.32
CA VAL A 138 -26.32 -5.65 17.78
C VAL A 138 -27.08 -6.75 17.01
N LYS A 139 -28.25 -6.42 16.45
CA LYS A 139 -29.19 -7.39 15.89
C LYS A 139 -28.57 -8.27 14.79
N GLY A 140 -28.41 -9.55 15.13
CA GLY A 140 -27.90 -10.57 14.20
C GLY A 140 -26.39 -10.49 13.97
N ILE A 141 -25.65 -9.90 14.90
CA ILE A 141 -24.19 -10.02 15.01
C ILE A 141 -23.89 -11.12 16.03
N ASP A 142 -23.07 -12.10 15.64
CA ASP A 142 -22.66 -13.17 16.56
C ASP A 142 -21.40 -12.79 17.37
N LYS A 143 -20.53 -11.98 16.76
CA LYS A 143 -19.29 -11.48 17.38
C LYS A 143 -18.86 -10.19 16.68
N ILE A 144 -18.29 -9.26 17.44
CA ILE A 144 -17.62 -8.07 16.91
C ILE A 144 -16.29 -7.90 17.65
N ASN A 145 -15.20 -7.60 16.92
CA ASN A 145 -13.87 -7.37 17.48
C ASN A 145 -12.99 -6.57 16.52
N PHE A 146 -11.88 -6.02 17.00
CA PHE A 146 -10.80 -5.49 16.17
C PHE A 146 -10.00 -6.62 15.49
N PRO A 147 -9.11 -6.34 14.53
CA PRO A 147 -8.36 -7.38 13.81
C PRO A 147 -7.44 -8.22 14.70
N ASN A 148 -7.08 -7.72 15.90
CA ASN A 148 -6.35 -8.45 16.94
C ASN A 148 -7.22 -9.42 17.76
N ASN A 149 -8.51 -9.56 17.42
CA ASN A 149 -9.53 -10.34 18.13
C ASN A 149 -9.98 -9.79 19.49
N GLU A 150 -9.55 -8.58 19.86
CA GLU A 150 -9.93 -7.91 21.10
C GLU A 150 -11.00 -6.84 20.85
N ASN A 151 -11.64 -6.38 21.92
CA ASN A 151 -12.60 -5.26 21.88
C ASN A 151 -11.94 -3.90 22.12
N LYS A 152 -10.63 -3.88 22.31
CA LYS A 152 -9.81 -2.69 22.50
C LYS A 152 -8.54 -2.81 21.67
N ILE A 153 -8.12 -1.70 21.07
CA ILE A 153 -6.80 -1.60 20.42
C ILE A 153 -6.16 -0.27 20.79
N GLU A 154 -4.86 -0.32 21.03
CA GLU A 154 -4.03 0.85 21.36
C GLU A 154 -2.90 0.91 20.35
N PHE A 155 -2.66 2.10 19.79
CA PHE A 155 -1.55 2.36 18.89
C PHE A 155 -1.19 3.84 18.90
N ASP A 156 0.07 4.13 18.61
CA ASP A 156 0.52 5.50 18.36
C ASP A 156 0.47 5.82 16.85
N GLU A 157 0.53 7.10 16.50
CA GLU A 157 0.54 7.55 15.08
C GLU A 157 1.70 6.91 14.28
N ASN A 158 2.76 6.48 14.98
CA ASN A 158 3.94 5.86 14.40
C ASN A 158 3.79 4.35 14.16
N SER A 159 2.79 3.68 14.73
CA SER A 159 2.67 2.22 14.76
C SER A 159 2.57 1.61 13.37
N PHE A 160 2.16 2.42 12.38
CA PHE A 160 2.00 2.01 11.00
C PHE A 160 2.78 2.85 10.00
N VAL A 161 3.62 3.79 10.46
CA VAL A 161 4.38 4.70 9.59
C VAL A 161 5.35 3.97 8.66
N PHE A 162 5.67 2.72 8.99
CA PHE A 162 6.54 1.84 8.21
C PHE A 162 5.80 0.85 7.33
N ASN A 163 4.47 0.87 7.36
CA ASN A 163 3.70 0.07 6.44
C ASN A 163 3.68 0.78 5.09
N HIS A 164 4.32 0.15 4.11
CA HIS A 164 4.30 0.59 2.71
C HIS A 164 2.95 0.30 2.01
N THR A 165 1.95 -0.08 2.81
CA THR A 165 0.62 -0.50 2.42
C THR A 165 -0.36 0.08 3.43
N GLU A 166 -1.49 0.58 2.96
CA GLU A 166 -2.57 1.08 3.82
C GLU A 166 -3.04 -0.02 4.79
N VAL A 167 -3.22 0.37 6.06
CA VAL A 167 -3.64 -0.52 7.13
C VAL A 167 -4.93 -0.06 7.78
N PHE A 168 -5.62 -1.00 8.41
CA PHE A 168 -6.97 -0.79 8.92
C PHE A 168 -7.07 -1.18 10.40
N PRO A 169 -6.30 -0.54 11.30
CA PRO A 169 -6.19 -0.98 12.69
C PRO A 169 -7.50 -0.87 13.48
N HIS A 170 -8.31 0.14 13.16
CA HIS A 170 -9.62 0.38 13.79
C HIS A 170 -10.80 -0.16 12.97
N ALA A 171 -10.55 -0.97 11.93
CA ALA A 171 -11.65 -1.67 11.27
C ALA A 171 -12.26 -2.72 12.20
N LEU A 172 -13.59 -2.84 12.19
CA LEU A 172 -14.27 -3.85 12.98
C LEU A 172 -14.52 -5.10 12.14
N ILE A 173 -14.21 -6.25 12.72
CA ILE A 173 -14.51 -7.57 12.18
C ILE A 173 -15.81 -8.07 12.82
N ILE A 174 -16.82 -8.30 12.00
CA ILE A 174 -18.17 -8.68 12.43
C ILE A 174 -18.47 -10.11 11.97
N GLN A 175 -18.73 -11.03 12.88
CA GLN A 175 -19.20 -12.37 12.56
C GLN A 175 -20.73 -12.36 12.42
N LYS A 176 -21.24 -12.93 11.33
CA LYS A 176 -22.67 -13.19 11.10
C LYS A 176 -22.88 -14.52 10.39
N GLY A 177 -23.35 -15.52 11.13
CA GLY A 177 -23.41 -16.91 10.71
C GLY A 177 -22.02 -17.40 10.30
N LYS A 178 -21.89 -17.82 9.03
CA LYS A 178 -20.62 -18.30 8.44
C LYS A 178 -19.82 -17.21 7.74
N LYS A 179 -20.27 -15.96 7.77
CA LYS A 179 -19.64 -14.84 7.05
C LYS A 179 -18.96 -13.90 8.04
N GLN A 180 -17.92 -13.22 7.55
CA GLN A 180 -17.18 -12.19 8.27
C GLN A 180 -17.30 -10.86 7.54
N GLY A 181 -17.73 -9.82 8.24
CA GLY A 181 -17.85 -8.46 7.75
C GLY A 181 -16.66 -7.61 8.16
N VAL A 182 -16.27 -6.68 7.31
CA VAL A 182 -15.38 -5.57 7.66
C VAL A 182 -16.21 -4.30 7.66
N LEU A 183 -16.36 -3.68 8.83
CA LEU A 183 -16.92 -2.33 8.98
C LEU A 183 -15.76 -1.34 9.13
N TYR A 184 -15.70 -0.39 8.20
CA TYR A 184 -14.70 0.68 8.22
C TYR A 184 -15.33 1.94 7.64
N GLN A 185 -15.21 3.07 8.34
CA GLN A 185 -15.78 4.36 7.93
C GLN A 185 -17.28 4.26 7.54
N GLY A 186 -18.09 3.59 8.36
CA GLY A 186 -19.52 3.40 8.12
C GLY A 186 -19.88 2.42 7.00
N LYS A 187 -18.90 1.81 6.32
CA LYS A 187 -19.12 0.86 5.23
C LYS A 187 -18.90 -0.58 5.69
N LEU A 188 -19.97 -1.35 5.75
CA LEU A 188 -19.95 -2.79 6.04
C LEU A 188 -19.93 -3.63 4.76
N THR A 189 -18.95 -4.51 4.59
CA THR A 189 -18.89 -5.48 3.49
C THR A 189 -18.61 -6.89 4.02
N PHE A 190 -19.36 -7.89 3.57
CA PHE A 190 -19.24 -9.28 4.01
C PHE A 190 -18.40 -10.15 3.06
N TYR A 191 -17.68 -11.09 3.67
CA TYR A 191 -16.75 -12.03 3.07
C TYR A 191 -17.00 -13.44 3.64
N ASP A 192 -16.45 -14.47 2.99
CA ASP A 192 -16.42 -15.83 3.54
C ASP A 192 -15.47 -15.92 4.73
N GLU A 193 -14.35 -15.21 4.64
CA GLU A 193 -13.27 -15.24 5.62
C GLU A 193 -12.50 -13.91 5.54
N VAL A 194 -12.07 -13.42 6.70
CA VAL A 194 -11.22 -12.26 6.88
C VAL A 194 -10.09 -12.66 7.85
N THR A 195 -8.86 -12.57 7.38
CA THR A 195 -7.65 -12.86 8.17
C THR A 195 -6.81 -11.60 8.27
N TYR A 196 -6.24 -11.35 9.44
CA TYR A 196 -5.36 -10.22 9.71
C TYR A 196 -3.89 -10.69 9.73
N ASP A 197 -3.03 -9.99 8.99
CA ASP A 197 -1.60 -10.22 8.99
C ASP A 197 -0.87 -8.88 8.84
N SER A 198 -0.08 -8.51 9.85
CA SER A 198 0.83 -7.35 9.79
C SER A 198 0.13 -6.03 9.40
N GLY A 199 -1.05 -5.75 9.96
CA GLY A 199 -1.80 -4.52 9.65
C GLY A 199 -2.79 -4.65 8.47
N LEU A 200 -2.70 -5.74 7.70
CA LEU A 200 -3.48 -5.93 6.48
C LEU A 200 -4.61 -6.95 6.68
N LEU A 201 -5.75 -6.66 6.07
CA LEU A 201 -6.90 -7.56 6.04
C LEU A 201 -6.94 -8.31 4.72
N LYS A 202 -6.59 -9.60 4.76
CA LYS A 202 -6.78 -10.51 3.62
C LYS A 202 -8.19 -11.09 3.70
N VAL A 203 -8.91 -11.01 2.58
CA VAL A 203 -10.33 -11.37 2.46
C VAL A 203 -10.53 -12.49 1.46
N LYS A 204 -11.58 -13.29 1.66
CA LYS A 204 -11.94 -14.43 0.80
C LYS A 204 -13.39 -14.38 0.36
N ILE A 205 -13.64 -14.59 -0.93
CA ILE A 205 -14.98 -14.76 -1.51
C ILE A 205 -14.94 -15.90 -2.52
N ASN A 206 -15.81 -16.90 -2.38
CA ASN A 206 -15.92 -18.05 -3.27
C ASN A 206 -14.56 -18.72 -3.54
N ASN A 207 -13.77 -18.89 -2.49
CA ASN A 207 -12.39 -19.42 -2.54
C ASN A 207 -11.39 -18.57 -3.35
N GLN A 208 -11.70 -17.30 -3.59
CA GLN A 208 -10.82 -16.32 -4.21
C GLN A 208 -10.31 -15.35 -3.16
N LEU A 209 -9.02 -15.04 -3.19
CA LEU A 209 -8.34 -14.18 -2.22
C LEU A 209 -8.19 -12.76 -2.75
N GLY A 210 -8.14 -11.80 -1.84
CA GLY A 210 -7.79 -10.41 -2.06
C GLY A 210 -7.35 -9.73 -0.76
N TYR A 211 -6.86 -8.50 -0.85
CA TYR A 211 -6.68 -7.59 0.28
C TYR A 211 -7.76 -6.52 0.30
N TYR A 212 -8.41 -6.33 1.45
CA TYR A 212 -9.37 -5.25 1.68
C TYR A 212 -8.72 -3.89 1.35
N GLY A 213 -9.47 -2.99 0.71
CA GLY A 213 -8.98 -1.66 0.30
C GLY A 213 -8.03 -1.67 -0.92
N ILE A 214 -7.33 -2.78 -1.20
CA ILE A 214 -6.26 -2.80 -2.20
C ILE A 214 -6.66 -3.57 -3.47
N THR A 215 -7.26 -4.75 -3.34
CA THR A 215 -7.59 -5.62 -4.48
C THR A 215 -8.95 -6.25 -4.34
N LYS A 216 -9.65 -6.50 -5.45
CA LYS A 216 -10.81 -7.39 -5.47
C LYS A 216 -10.39 -8.83 -5.16
N ALA A 217 -11.25 -9.60 -4.52
CA ALA A 217 -11.06 -11.04 -4.33
C ALA A 217 -11.13 -11.75 -5.69
N ARG A 218 -9.97 -12.16 -6.22
CA ARG A 218 -9.85 -12.83 -7.53
C ARG A 218 -8.67 -13.78 -7.67
N TYR A 219 -7.76 -13.81 -6.70
CA TYR A 219 -6.56 -14.61 -6.78
C TYR A 219 -6.81 -16.02 -6.25
N LYS A 220 -6.15 -17.01 -6.85
CA LYS A 220 -6.11 -18.38 -6.33
C LYS A 220 -5.15 -18.47 -5.15
N GLU A 221 -3.98 -17.85 -5.28
CA GLU A 221 -2.96 -17.73 -4.24
C GLU A 221 -2.57 -16.26 -4.11
N LEU A 222 -2.44 -15.77 -2.87
CA LEU A 222 -2.02 -14.40 -2.57
C LEU A 222 -1.16 -14.40 -1.31
N GLU A 223 0.13 -14.17 -1.49
CA GLU A 223 1.13 -14.11 -0.43
C GLU A 223 1.05 -12.79 0.35
N THR A 224 1.59 -12.77 1.57
CA THR A 224 1.74 -11.55 2.37
C THR A 224 2.62 -10.52 1.66
N PHE A 225 2.29 -9.24 1.84
CA PHE A 225 3.12 -8.15 1.36
C PHE A 225 4.52 -8.22 1.98
N ILE A 226 5.53 -8.15 1.11
CA ILE A 226 6.90 -7.86 1.51
C ILE A 226 7.17 -6.43 1.08
N PHE A 227 7.08 -5.51 2.04
CA PHE A 227 7.06 -4.07 1.79
C PHE A 227 5.93 -3.69 0.82
N GLY A 228 6.24 -3.16 -0.36
CA GLY A 228 5.24 -2.70 -1.32
C GLY A 228 4.74 -3.75 -2.30
N LEU A 229 5.14 -5.04 -2.21
CA LEU A 229 4.75 -6.07 -3.17
C LEU A 229 4.23 -7.35 -2.49
N ALA A 230 3.10 -7.86 -2.98
CA ALA A 230 2.58 -9.20 -2.69
C ALA A 230 2.60 -10.06 -3.95
N LYS A 231 3.01 -11.32 -3.84
CA LYS A 231 3.01 -12.26 -4.96
C LYS A 231 1.63 -12.92 -5.10
N PHE A 232 1.17 -13.10 -6.33
CA PHE A 232 -0.11 -13.74 -6.61
C PHE A 232 -0.03 -14.83 -7.68
N LYS A 233 -1.05 -15.69 -7.68
CA LYS A 233 -1.37 -16.62 -8.78
C LYS A 233 -2.88 -16.59 -9.05
N THR A 234 -3.25 -16.55 -10.32
CA THR A 234 -4.64 -16.58 -10.79
C THR A 234 -5.08 -18.00 -11.14
N PHE A 235 -6.38 -18.21 -11.33
CA PHE A 235 -6.95 -19.52 -11.65
C PHE A 235 -6.53 -20.05 -13.04
N ASP A 236 -6.17 -19.16 -13.97
CA ASP A 236 -5.58 -19.49 -15.28
C ASP A 236 -4.06 -19.73 -15.23
N ASN A 237 -3.50 -19.92 -14.03
CA ASN A 237 -2.08 -20.15 -13.76
C ASN A 237 -1.14 -19.00 -14.14
N ARG A 238 -1.63 -17.81 -14.48
CA ARG A 238 -0.77 -16.62 -14.53
C ARG A 238 -0.30 -16.26 -13.10
N SER A 239 0.89 -15.67 -13.01
CA SER A 239 1.47 -15.25 -11.73
C SER A 239 2.18 -13.92 -11.88
N GLY A 240 2.36 -13.24 -10.77
CA GLY A 240 2.89 -11.88 -10.77
C GLY A 240 3.04 -11.30 -9.39
N TYR A 241 3.14 -9.98 -9.35
CA TYR A 241 3.12 -9.19 -8.12
C TYR A 241 2.01 -8.16 -8.20
N VAL A 242 1.39 -7.86 -7.08
CA VAL A 242 0.50 -6.70 -6.92
C VAL A 242 1.16 -5.73 -5.95
N ASP A 243 1.11 -4.43 -6.27
CA ASP A 243 1.61 -3.40 -5.37
C ASP A 243 0.56 -2.94 -4.36
N SER A 244 0.97 -2.10 -3.42
CA SER A 244 0.11 -1.54 -2.37
C SER A 244 -1.02 -0.64 -2.88
N ASN A 245 -0.99 -0.25 -4.17
CA ASN A 245 -2.07 0.47 -4.84
C ASN A 245 -2.98 -0.46 -5.67
N GLY A 246 -2.78 -1.78 -5.58
CA GLY A 246 -3.56 -2.77 -6.30
C GLY A 246 -3.18 -2.96 -7.76
N LYS A 247 -2.08 -2.37 -8.24
CA LYS A 247 -1.62 -2.54 -9.62
C LYS A 247 -0.88 -3.86 -9.79
N GLU A 248 -1.27 -4.61 -10.81
CA GLU A 248 -0.72 -5.94 -11.11
C GLU A 248 0.43 -5.90 -12.11
N TYR A 249 1.41 -6.76 -11.87
CA TYR A 249 2.59 -6.99 -12.70
C TYR A 249 2.69 -8.49 -13.03
N TYR A 250 2.15 -8.89 -14.19
CA TYR A 250 2.21 -10.27 -14.69
C TYR A 250 3.61 -10.63 -15.23
N LYS A 251 4.06 -11.86 -14.94
CA LYS A 251 5.33 -12.42 -15.43
C LYS A 251 5.28 -12.72 -16.93
#